data_AF-A0A2K5RN77-F1
#
_entry.id   AF-A0A2K5RN77-F1
#
_cell.length_a   1.000
_cell.length_b   1.000
_cell.length_c   1.000
_cell.angle_alpha   90.00
_cell.angle_beta   90.00
_cell.angle_gamma   90.00
#
_symmetry.space_group_name_H-M   'P 1'
#
loop_
_entity.id
_entity.type
_entity.pdbx_description
1 polymer ?
#
loop_
_entity_poly.entity_id
_entity_poly.type
_entity_poly.pdbx_seq_one_letter_code
_entity_poly.pdbx_strand_id
1 'polypeptide(L)' 'MSHKQIYYSDKYDDEEFEYRVPKTHLMSESEWRNLGVQQSQGWVHYMIHEPEPHILLFRRPLPKKPKK' A
#
# COMPACT_ATOMS: atom_id res chain seq x y z
N MET A 1 26.65 -11.34 13.85
CA MET A 1 25.55 -10.38 14.03
C MET A 1 25.13 -9.92 12.65
N SER A 2 24.04 -10.47 12.09
CA SER A 2 23.55 -10.05 10.77
C SER A 2 22.99 -8.64 10.90
N HIS A 3 23.70 -7.64 10.38
CA HIS A 3 23.16 -6.29 10.25
C HIS A 3 21.86 -6.39 9.45
N LYS A 4 20.72 -6.02 10.06
CA LYS A 4 19.47 -5.81 9.32
C LYS A 4 19.75 -4.67 8.35
N GLN A 5 20.05 -5.02 7.11
CA GLN A 5 20.26 -4.06 6.04
C GLN A 5 18.90 -3.44 5.75
N ILE A 6 18.67 -2.23 6.27
CA ILE A 6 17.42 -1.50 6.06
C ILE A 6 17.38 -1.15 4.58
N TYR A 7 16.54 -1.85 3.81
CA TYR A 7 16.34 -1.60 2.40
C TYR A 7 15.27 -0.51 2.25
N TYR A 8 15.69 0.67 1.83
CA TYR A 8 14.77 1.73 1.44
C TYR A 8 14.34 1.52 -0.01
N SER A 9 13.08 1.82 -0.32
CA SER A 9 12.63 1.85 -1.72
C SER A 9 13.24 3.03 -2.48
N ASP A 10 13.23 2.92 -3.81
CA ASP A 10 13.62 4.02 -4.69
C ASP A 10 12.72 5.23 -4.45
N LYS A 11 13.34 6.41 -4.46
CA LYS A 11 12.63 7.68 -4.40
C LYS A 11 11.84 7.91 -5.68
N TYR A 12 10.73 8.62 -5.58
CA TYR A 12 10.03 9.22 -6.72
C TYR A 12 9.59 10.63 -6.34
N ASP A 13 9.55 11.53 -7.30
CA ASP A 13 9.27 12.95 -7.10
C ASP A 13 8.06 13.42 -7.91
N ASP A 14 7.41 14.47 -7.41
CA ASP A 14 6.57 15.35 -8.21
C ASP A 14 7.24 16.74 -8.31
N GLU A 15 6.53 17.76 -8.80
CA GLU A 15 7.08 19.11 -9.00
C GLU A 15 7.50 19.80 -7.69
N GLU A 16 7.08 19.30 -6.52
CA GLU A 16 7.22 19.97 -5.23
C GLU A 16 7.90 19.09 -4.15
N PHE A 17 7.76 17.76 -4.22
CA PHE A 17 8.20 16.84 -3.16
C PHE A 17 8.80 15.52 -3.66
N GLU A 18 9.71 14.95 -2.86
CA GLU A 18 10.22 13.57 -3.01
C GLU A 18 9.50 12.62 -2.03
N TYR A 19 9.11 11.46 -2.52
CA TYR A 19 8.41 10.41 -1.79
C TYR A 19 9.14 9.07 -1.86
N ARG A 20 8.84 8.20 -0.90
CA ARG A 20 9.28 6.80 -0.89
C ARG A 20 8.11 5.90 -0.53
N VAL A 21 7.71 5.04 -1.47
CA VAL A 21 6.71 3.99 -1.25
C VAL A 21 7.35 2.64 -1.57
N PRO A 22 7.13 1.59 -0.76
CA PRO A 22 7.61 0.25 -1.06
C PRO A 22 7.03 -0.24 -2.40
N LYS A 23 7.86 -0.34 -3.44
CA LYS A 23 7.45 -0.84 -4.78
C LYS A 23 7.52 -2.36 -4.92
N THR A 24 8.08 -3.06 -3.94
CA THR A 24 8.47 -4.48 -4.10
C THR A 24 7.36 -5.48 -3.81
N HIS A 25 6.28 -5.07 -3.13
CA HIS A 25 5.20 -5.99 -2.73
C HIS A 25 3.89 -5.26 -2.40
N LEU A 26 2.80 -6.04 -2.38
CA LEU A 26 1.51 -5.57 -1.89
C LEU A 26 1.56 -5.37 -0.38
N MET A 27 1.11 -4.20 0.06
CA MET A 27 1.12 -3.81 1.46
C MET A 27 0.04 -4.54 2.27
N SER A 28 0.44 -5.04 3.44
CA SER A 28 -0.44 -5.49 4.51
C SER A 28 -1.21 -4.32 5.14
N GLU A 29 -2.27 -4.63 5.89
CA GLU A 29 -3.06 -3.63 6.62
C GLU A 29 -2.22 -2.75 7.55
N SER A 30 -1.23 -3.31 8.23
CA SER A 30 -0.34 -2.53 9.08
C SER A 30 0.54 -1.57 8.28
N GLU A 31 1.04 -1.98 7.12
CA GLU A 31 1.97 -1.16 6.32
C GLU A 31 1.28 0.08 5.76
N TRP A 32 0.11 -0.07 5.11
CA TRP A 32 -0.58 1.10 4.57
C TRP A 32 -1.18 1.99 5.67
N ARG A 33 -1.56 1.43 6.83
CA ARG A 33 -1.95 2.25 8.00
C ARG A 33 -0.79 3.06 8.56
N ASN A 34 0.42 2.48 8.59
CA ASN A 34 1.63 3.19 9.03
C ASN A 34 2.02 4.32 8.06
N LEU A 35 1.64 4.24 6.78
CA LEU A 35 1.75 5.34 5.81
C LEU A 35 0.70 6.45 6.03
N GLY A 36 -0.23 6.28 6.98
CA GLY A 36 -1.28 7.26 7.28
C GLY A 36 -2.59 7.03 6.52
N VAL A 37 -2.71 5.96 5.74
CA VAL A 37 -3.98 5.64 5.06
C VAL A 37 -5.01 5.17 6.09
N GLN A 38 -6.13 5.88 6.18
CA GLN A 38 -7.22 5.57 7.10
C GLN A 38 -8.43 5.03 6.34
N GLN A 39 -8.75 3.75 6.58
CA GLN A 39 -9.95 3.10 6.05
C GLN A 39 -10.59 2.19 7.10
N SER A 40 -11.86 1.83 6.86
CA SER A 40 -12.56 0.80 7.65
C SER A 40 -11.88 -0.57 7.54
N GLN A 41 -12.22 -1.51 8.42
CA GLN A 41 -11.59 -2.84 8.41
C GLN A 41 -11.94 -3.62 7.12
N GLY A 42 -10.99 -4.46 6.67
CA GLY A 42 -11.20 -5.44 5.61
C GLY A 42 -10.80 -4.99 4.20
N TRP A 43 -10.21 -3.80 4.06
CA TRP A 43 -9.60 -3.39 2.79
C TRP A 43 -8.25 -4.06 2.57
N VAL A 44 -8.03 -4.50 1.34
CA VAL A 44 -6.80 -5.19 0.91
C VAL A 44 -6.20 -4.44 -0.26
N HIS A 45 -4.94 -4.03 -0.13
CA HIS A 45 -4.14 -3.51 -1.25
C HIS A 45 -3.86 -4.68 -2.19
N TYR A 46 -4.47 -4.69 -3.38
CA TYR A 46 -4.52 -5.88 -4.23
C TYR A 46 -3.70 -5.78 -5.52
N MET A 47 -3.28 -4.58 -5.90
CA MET A 47 -2.52 -4.34 -7.12
C MET A 47 -1.67 -3.08 -6.96
N ILE A 48 -0.43 -3.14 -7.46
CA ILE A 48 0.45 -1.97 -7.58
C ILE A 48 0.17 -1.32 -8.92
N HIS A 49 -0.05 -0.01 -8.93
CA HIS A 49 -0.20 0.75 -10.16
C HIS A 49 1.17 1.27 -10.61
N GLU A 50 1.79 0.58 -11.57
CA GLU A 50 3.16 0.88 -12.03
C GLU A 50 3.35 2.31 -12.60
N PRO A 51 2.43 2.86 -13.42
CA PRO A 51 2.59 4.20 -13.98
C PRO A 51 2.63 5.30 -12.91
N GLU A 52 1.78 5.19 -11.89
CA GLU A 52 1.68 6.18 -10.81
C GLU A 52 1.74 5.46 -9.44
N PRO A 53 2.95 5.21 -8.89
CA PRO A 53 3.15 4.40 -7.68
C PRO A 53 2.53 4.98 -6.40
N HIS A 54 2.18 6.26 -6.41
CA HIS A 54 1.48 6.92 -5.31
C HIS A 54 -0.01 6.57 -5.27
N ILE A 55 -0.55 5.96 -6.34
CA ILE A 55 -1.92 5.44 -6.37
C ILE A 55 -1.96 4.05 -5.72
N LEU A 56 -2.75 3.94 -4.65
CA LEU A 56 -2.97 2.69 -3.92
C LEU A 56 -4.33 2.09 -4.25
N LEU A 57 -4.34 0.85 -4.77
CA LEU A 57 -5.56 0.18 -5.21
C LEU A 57 -6.08 -0.80 -4.15
N PHE A 58 -7.26 -0.51 -3.59
CA PHE A 58 -7.87 -1.35 -2.55
C PHE A 58 -9.10 -2.10 -3.04
N ARG A 59 -9.33 -3.31 -2.49
CA ARG A 59 -10.57 -4.07 -2.64
C ARG A 59 -11.07 -4.58 -1.30
N ARG A 60 -12.39 -4.76 -1.17
CA ARG A 60 -13.03 -5.37 0.01
C ARG A 60 -14.15 -6.31 -0.46
N PRO A 61 -14.30 -7.52 0.12
CA PRO A 61 -15.42 -8.39 -0.21
C PRO A 61 -16.75 -7.71 0.13
N LEU A 62 -17.74 -7.87 -0.77
CA LEU A 62 -19.09 -7.40 -0.51
C LEU A 62 -19.75 -8.26 0.58
N PRO A 63 -20.68 -7.68 1.37
CA PRO A 63 -21.50 -8.47 2.29
C PRO A 63 -22.18 -9.61 1.54
N LYS A 64 -22.12 -10.82 2.09
CA LYS A 64 -22.87 -11.96 1.53
C LYS A 64 -24.35 -11.58 1.55
N LYS A 65 -24.96 -11.47 0.36
CA LYS A 65 -26.41 -11.28 0.27
C LYS A 65 -27.07 -12.48 0.96
N PRO A 66 -28.05 -12.27 1.86
CA PRO A 66 -28.78 -13.38 2.43
C PRO A 66 -29.42 -14.18 1.28
N LYS A 67 -29.27 -15.51 1.33
CA LYS A 67 -29.99 -16.41 0.41
C LYS A 67 -31.48 -16.23 0.71
N LYS A 68 -32.25 -15.81 -0.30
CA LYS A 68 -33.72 -15.80 -0.24
C LYS A 68 -34.24 -17.23 -0.20
#